data_AF-A0A2J8KXP3-F1
#
_entry.id   AF-A0A2J8KXP3-F1
#
_cell.length_a   1.000
_cell.length_b   1.000
_cell.length_c   1.000
_cell.angle_alpha   90.00
_cell.angle_beta   90.00
_cell.angle_gamma   90.00
#
_symmetry.space_group_name_H-M   'P 1'
#
loop_
_entity.id
_entity.type
_entity.pdbx_description
1 polymer ?
#
loop_
_entity_poly.entity_id
_entity_poly.type
_entity_poly.pdbx_seq_one_letter_code
_entity_poly.pdbx_strand_id
1 'polypeptide(L)'
;TTHQDEEVFKQIFIPILQGLALAAKECSLDSDYFKYPLMALGELCETKFGKTHPVCNLVKVVEKYFSGPAITLENTRVVSQSLQHYLELGRQELFKILHSILLNGETREAALSYMAAVVNANMKKAQMQTDDRLVSTDGFMLNFLWVLQQLSTKIKLETVDPTYIFHPRCRITLPNDETRVNATMEDVNDWLTELYGDQPPFSEPKFPTECFFLTLHAHHLSILPSCRRYIRRLRAIRELNRTVEDLKNNESQWKDSPLATRHREMLKRCKTQLK
;
A
#
# COMPACT_ATOMS: atom_id res chain seq x y z
N THR A 1 22.37 -25.20 19.76
CA THR A 1 21.84 -25.43 18.38
C THR A 1 21.52 -24.09 17.74
N THR A 2 21.48 -23.99 16.41
CA THR A 2 21.55 -22.72 15.62
C THR A 2 20.51 -21.63 15.93
N HIS A 3 19.49 -21.91 16.75
CA HIS A 3 18.50 -20.93 17.21
C HIS A 3 18.86 -20.27 18.56
N GLN A 4 19.88 -20.78 19.27
CA GLN A 4 20.37 -20.21 20.55
C GLN A 4 21.54 -19.24 20.34
N ASP A 5 22.07 -19.19 19.11
CA ASP A 5 23.15 -18.30 18.70
C ASP A 5 22.54 -17.25 17.76
N GLU A 6 22.27 -16.07 18.33
CA GLU A 6 21.57 -14.98 17.64
C GLU A 6 22.37 -14.45 16.43
N GLU A 7 23.71 -14.51 16.49
CA GLU A 7 24.58 -14.07 15.40
C GLU A 7 24.59 -15.08 14.25
N VAL A 8 24.69 -16.38 14.53
CA VAL A 8 24.57 -17.40 13.47
C VAL A 8 23.16 -17.39 12.85
N PHE A 9 22.11 -17.14 13.65
CA PHE A 9 20.75 -16.95 13.13
C PHE A 9 20.67 -15.74 12.18
N LYS A 10 21.18 -14.57 12.59
CA LYS A 10 21.23 -13.37 11.74
C LYS A 10 22.01 -13.60 10.44
N GLN A 11 23.18 -14.25 10.52
CA GLN A 11 24.02 -14.55 9.35
C GLN A 11 23.33 -15.44 8.32
N ILE A 12 22.44 -16.34 8.75
CA ILE A 12 21.67 -17.21 7.85
C ILE A 12 20.45 -16.48 7.28
N PHE A 13 19.64 -15.83 8.12
CA PHE A 13 18.32 -15.33 7.70
C PHE A 13 18.34 -13.93 7.08
N ILE A 14 19.28 -13.05 7.45
CA ILE A 14 19.37 -11.70 6.85
C ILE A 14 19.63 -11.75 5.34
N PRO A 15 20.60 -12.54 4.82
CA PRO A 15 20.82 -12.62 3.37
C PRO A 15 19.62 -13.18 2.59
N ILE A 16 18.88 -14.13 3.18
CA ILE A 16 17.68 -14.70 2.54
C ILE A 16 16.57 -13.64 2.47
N LEU A 17 16.31 -12.92 3.57
CA LEU A 17 15.33 -11.82 3.59
C LEU A 17 15.73 -10.68 2.63
N GLN A 18 17.02 -10.36 2.52
CA GLN A 18 17.53 -9.38 1.55
C GLN A 18 17.35 -9.86 0.10
N GLY A 19 17.64 -11.13 -0.19
CA GLY A 19 17.41 -11.74 -1.50
C GLY A 19 15.94 -11.75 -1.90
N LEU A 20 15.04 -12.06 -0.96
CA LEU A 20 13.59 -12.01 -1.17
C LEU A 20 13.08 -10.57 -1.35
N ALA A 21 13.62 -9.61 -0.61
CA ALA A 21 13.31 -8.20 -0.78
C ALA A 21 13.81 -7.64 -2.12
N LEU A 22 14.91 -8.19 -2.68
CA LEU A 22 15.38 -7.86 -4.03
C LEU A 22 14.46 -8.48 -5.09
N ALA A 23 14.17 -9.77 -5.01
CA ALA A 23 13.27 -10.46 -5.93
C ALA A 23 11.87 -9.83 -5.95
N ALA A 24 11.33 -9.45 -4.79
CA ALA A 24 10.03 -8.78 -4.68
C ALA A 24 9.99 -7.38 -5.34
N LYS A 25 11.13 -6.69 -5.51
CA LYS A 25 11.20 -5.40 -6.24
C LYS A 25 11.10 -5.57 -7.75
N GLU A 26 11.48 -6.73 -8.28
CA GLU A 26 11.46 -7.03 -9.71
C GLU A 26 10.15 -7.72 -10.15
N CYS A 27 9.26 -8.02 -9.21
CA CYS A 27 7.99 -8.70 -9.46
C CYS A 27 6.94 -7.77 -10.10
N SER A 28 6.29 -8.24 -11.16
CA SER A 28 5.03 -7.71 -11.68
C SER A 28 3.94 -8.78 -11.73
N LEU A 29 2.68 -8.35 -11.66
CA LEU A 29 1.49 -9.19 -11.89
C LEU A 29 1.36 -9.67 -13.34
N ASP A 30 2.15 -9.10 -14.27
CA ASP A 30 2.24 -9.53 -15.68
C ASP A 30 2.94 -10.90 -15.85
N SER A 31 3.44 -11.48 -14.76
CA SER A 31 4.19 -12.74 -14.73
C SER A 31 3.84 -13.52 -13.46
N ASP A 32 3.99 -14.84 -13.48
CA ASP A 32 3.81 -15.67 -12.28
C ASP A 32 4.94 -15.50 -11.23
N TYR A 33 5.99 -14.73 -11.53
CA TYR A 33 7.19 -14.63 -10.68
C TYR A 33 6.93 -14.04 -9.29
N PHE A 34 5.89 -13.21 -9.10
CA PHE A 34 5.52 -12.69 -7.77
C PHE A 34 5.15 -13.80 -6.76
N LYS A 35 4.79 -15.00 -7.24
CA LYS A 35 4.46 -16.14 -6.39
C LYS A 35 5.68 -16.65 -5.63
N TYR A 36 6.87 -16.67 -6.22
CA TYR A 36 8.04 -17.27 -5.57
C TYR A 36 8.52 -16.50 -4.33
N PRO A 37 8.65 -15.15 -4.33
CA PRO A 37 9.00 -14.43 -3.12
C PRO A 37 7.92 -14.52 -2.03
N LEU A 38 6.62 -14.54 -2.41
CA LEU A 38 5.53 -14.72 -1.44
C LEU A 38 5.54 -16.13 -0.82
N MET A 39 5.74 -17.17 -1.63
CA MET A 39 5.87 -18.55 -1.15
C MET A 39 7.09 -18.73 -0.25
N ALA A 40 8.26 -18.23 -0.65
CA ALA A 40 9.48 -18.36 0.13
C ALA A 40 9.46 -17.51 1.41
N LEU A 41 8.81 -16.34 1.41
CA LEU A 41 8.45 -15.63 2.64
C LEU A 41 7.53 -16.51 3.49
N GLY A 42 6.47 -17.09 2.93
CA GLY A 42 5.56 -18.03 3.63
C GLY A 42 6.22 -19.29 4.22
N GLU A 43 7.27 -19.82 3.59
CA GLU A 43 8.04 -20.97 4.09
C GLU A 43 9.05 -20.57 5.17
N LEU A 44 9.78 -19.46 4.98
CA LEU A 44 10.59 -18.86 6.05
C LEU A 44 9.74 -18.57 7.28
N CYS A 45 8.53 -18.07 7.02
CA CYS A 45 7.52 -17.91 8.01
C CYS A 45 7.32 -19.20 8.82
N GLU A 46 7.05 -20.34 8.18
CA GLU A 46 6.64 -21.58 8.86
C GLU A 46 7.71 -22.30 9.67
N THR A 47 8.98 -21.99 9.43
CA THR A 47 10.12 -22.80 9.88
C THR A 47 10.21 -22.90 11.41
N LYS A 48 9.69 -23.98 12.01
CA LYS A 48 9.70 -24.17 13.47
C LYS A 48 11.08 -24.55 14.01
N PHE A 49 11.46 -23.96 15.15
CA PHE A 49 12.54 -24.47 16.00
C PHE A 49 12.00 -24.75 17.41
N GLY A 50 11.81 -26.03 17.75
CA GLY A 50 11.22 -26.41 19.05
C GLY A 50 9.78 -25.93 19.21
N LYS A 51 9.51 -25.08 20.20
CA LYS A 51 8.19 -24.44 20.40
C LYS A 51 8.07 -23.06 19.73
N THR A 52 9.16 -22.47 19.26
CA THR A 52 9.13 -21.16 18.61
C THR A 52 8.83 -21.29 17.12
N HIS A 53 7.96 -20.39 16.67
CA HIS A 53 7.41 -20.28 15.33
C HIS A 53 7.84 -18.91 14.78
N PRO A 54 9.03 -18.78 14.17
CA PRO A 54 9.55 -17.47 13.82
C PRO A 54 8.65 -16.55 12.95
N VAL A 55 7.76 -16.99 12.01
CA VAL A 55 6.92 -16.03 11.21
C VAL A 55 5.59 -16.52 10.48
N CYS A 56 5.04 -17.73 10.73
CA CYS A 56 4.27 -18.69 9.84
C CYS A 56 3.02 -18.38 8.94
N ASN A 57 2.96 -18.99 7.72
CA ASN A 57 1.90 -19.92 7.18
C ASN A 57 1.30 -19.75 5.72
N LEU A 58 1.21 -20.89 5.00
CA LEU A 58 1.07 -21.27 3.54
C LEU A 58 -0.24 -21.05 2.73
N VAL A 59 -0.12 -21.05 1.37
CA VAL A 59 -0.85 -21.89 0.36
C VAL A 59 -0.12 -21.92 -1.03
N LYS A 60 -0.28 -23.01 -1.82
CA LYS A 60 0.23 -23.17 -3.21
C LYS A 60 -0.89 -23.16 -4.28
N VAL A 61 -0.75 -22.45 -5.41
CA VAL A 61 -1.41 -22.76 -6.73
C VAL A 61 -0.56 -22.30 -7.93
N VAL A 62 -0.56 -23.11 -9.01
CA VAL A 62 0.30 -23.06 -10.20
C VAL A 62 -0.31 -22.29 -11.40
N GLU A 63 0.58 -21.81 -12.28
CA GLU A 63 0.50 -21.27 -13.66
C GLU A 63 -0.84 -21.06 -14.41
N LYS A 64 -0.84 -19.98 -15.22
CA LYS A 64 -1.18 -19.89 -16.67
C LYS A 64 -1.89 -18.56 -17.01
N TYR A 65 -1.83 -18.16 -18.28
CA TYR A 65 -2.64 -17.10 -18.94
C TYR A 65 -2.11 -15.66 -19.09
N PHE A 66 -0.85 -15.40 -19.47
CA PHE A 66 -0.52 -14.14 -20.19
C PHE A 66 0.49 -14.30 -21.34
N SER A 67 -0.03 -14.55 -22.55
CA SER A 67 0.66 -14.31 -23.82
C SER A 67 -0.33 -14.24 -25.00
N GLY A 68 -0.67 -13.02 -25.46
CA GLY A 68 -1.55 -12.80 -26.60
C GLY A 68 -1.91 -11.33 -26.84
N PRO A 69 -1.97 -10.82 -28.09
CA PRO A 69 -2.08 -9.38 -28.37
C PRO A 69 -3.53 -8.86 -28.44
N ALA A 70 -3.67 -7.54 -28.26
CA ALA A 70 -4.88 -6.74 -28.49
C ALA A 70 -6.15 -7.17 -27.72
N ILE A 71 -6.35 -6.57 -26.55
CA ILE A 71 -7.48 -6.86 -25.66
C ILE A 71 -8.79 -6.31 -26.26
N THR A 72 -9.73 -7.20 -26.60
CA THR A 72 -11.12 -6.85 -26.92
C THR A 72 -11.93 -6.60 -25.63
N LEU A 73 -13.07 -5.90 -25.72
CA LEU A 73 -13.86 -5.51 -24.54
C LEU A 73 -14.26 -6.71 -23.64
N GLU A 74 -14.57 -7.87 -24.24
CA GLU A 74 -14.90 -9.09 -23.49
C GLU A 74 -13.64 -9.75 -22.90
N ASN A 75 -12.52 -9.75 -23.63
CA ASN A 75 -11.23 -10.20 -23.08
C ASN A 75 -10.82 -9.35 -21.87
N THR A 76 -11.09 -8.04 -21.86
CA THR A 76 -10.86 -7.16 -20.69
C THR A 76 -11.58 -7.67 -19.45
N ARG A 77 -12.82 -8.18 -19.58
CA ARG A 77 -13.62 -8.66 -18.45
C ARG A 77 -13.02 -9.92 -17.84
N VAL A 78 -12.67 -10.91 -18.68
CA VAL A 78 -12.04 -12.17 -18.24
C VAL A 78 -10.66 -11.91 -17.63
N VAL A 79 -9.83 -11.09 -18.27
CA VAL A 79 -8.51 -10.67 -17.73
C VAL A 79 -8.67 -9.93 -16.39
N SER A 80 -9.67 -9.06 -16.26
CA SER A 80 -9.93 -8.35 -15.00
C SER A 80 -10.35 -9.30 -13.87
N GLN A 81 -11.17 -10.32 -14.16
CA GLN A 81 -11.55 -11.34 -13.18
C GLN A 81 -10.35 -12.19 -12.74
N SER A 82 -9.51 -12.63 -13.67
CA SER A 82 -8.28 -13.36 -13.38
C SER A 82 -7.31 -12.52 -12.53
N LEU A 83 -7.11 -11.24 -12.88
CA LEU A 83 -6.26 -10.31 -12.14
C LEU A 83 -6.82 -10.05 -10.72
N GLN A 84 -8.13 -9.87 -10.57
CA GLN A 84 -8.79 -9.74 -9.27
C GLN A 84 -8.57 -10.99 -8.40
N HIS A 85 -8.69 -12.18 -8.99
CA HIS A 85 -8.45 -13.44 -8.28
C HIS A 85 -6.99 -13.58 -7.81
N TYR A 86 -6.00 -13.32 -8.67
CA TYR A 86 -4.59 -13.35 -8.27
C TYR A 86 -4.23 -12.28 -7.22
N LEU A 87 -4.81 -11.09 -7.34
CA LEU A 87 -4.63 -10.00 -6.38
C LEU A 87 -5.21 -10.36 -5.01
N GLU A 88 -6.39 -11.00 -4.98
CA GLU A 88 -7.05 -11.51 -3.78
C GLU A 88 -6.24 -12.65 -3.12
N LEU A 89 -5.74 -13.61 -3.90
CA LEU A 89 -4.83 -14.66 -3.39
C LEU A 89 -3.56 -14.05 -2.77
N GLY A 90 -2.87 -13.14 -3.48
CA GLY A 90 -1.67 -12.50 -2.97
C GLY A 90 -1.93 -11.69 -1.69
N ARG A 91 -3.09 -11.04 -1.60
CA ARG A 91 -3.56 -10.34 -0.38
C ARG A 91 -3.81 -11.30 0.79
N GLN A 92 -4.44 -12.44 0.54
CA GLN A 92 -4.67 -13.47 1.57
C GLN A 92 -3.35 -14.00 2.13
N GLU A 93 -2.34 -14.28 1.30
CA GLU A 93 -1.01 -14.68 1.79
C GLU A 93 -0.32 -13.55 2.58
N LEU A 94 -0.37 -12.31 2.11
CA LEU A 94 0.16 -11.15 2.84
C LEU A 94 -0.52 -10.97 4.22
N PHE A 95 -1.83 -11.24 4.31
CA PHE A 95 -2.55 -11.24 5.58
C PHE A 95 -2.11 -12.39 6.50
N LYS A 96 -1.98 -13.63 6.01
CA LYS A 96 -1.50 -14.76 6.82
C LYS A 96 -0.14 -14.46 7.43
N ILE A 97 0.80 -14.00 6.60
CA ILE A 97 2.16 -13.60 7.02
C ILE A 97 2.08 -12.54 8.12
N LEU A 98 1.42 -11.41 7.87
CA LEU A 98 1.40 -10.31 8.84
C LEU A 98 0.64 -10.65 10.12
N HIS A 99 -0.47 -11.39 10.01
CA HIS A 99 -1.24 -11.87 11.15
C HIS A 99 -0.40 -12.80 12.05
N SER A 100 0.42 -13.67 11.46
CA SER A 100 1.31 -14.57 12.21
C SER A 100 2.37 -13.81 13.03
N ILE A 101 2.98 -12.78 12.43
CA ILE A 101 3.91 -11.88 13.12
C ILE A 101 3.22 -11.16 14.29
N LEU A 102 1.93 -10.83 14.15
CA LEU A 102 1.14 -10.19 15.21
C LEU A 102 0.66 -11.18 16.30
N LEU A 103 0.55 -12.48 16.00
CA LEU A 103 0.20 -13.49 17.01
C LEU A 103 1.33 -13.68 18.04
N ASN A 104 2.60 -13.72 17.60
CA ASN A 104 3.73 -13.79 18.52
C ASN A 104 3.94 -12.45 19.25
N GLY A 105 3.95 -12.48 20.59
CA GLY A 105 4.12 -11.30 21.44
C GLY A 105 5.47 -10.59 21.28
N GLU A 106 6.53 -11.34 20.96
CA GLU A 106 7.88 -10.79 20.78
C GLU A 106 8.00 -9.94 19.51
N THR A 107 7.27 -10.31 18.45
CA THR A 107 7.31 -9.64 17.14
C THR A 107 6.18 -8.64 16.92
N ARG A 108 5.09 -8.71 17.72
CA ARG A 108 3.91 -7.85 17.61
C ARG A 108 4.24 -6.36 17.65
N GLU A 109 5.09 -5.94 18.59
CA GLU A 109 5.49 -4.54 18.75
C GLU A 109 6.26 -4.00 17.54
N ALA A 110 7.14 -4.82 16.96
CA ALA A 110 7.87 -4.48 15.74
C ALA A 110 6.93 -4.40 14.54
N ALA A 111 5.96 -5.31 14.41
CA ALA A 111 4.95 -5.28 13.35
C ALA A 111 4.02 -4.06 13.44
N LEU A 112 3.52 -3.72 14.64
CA LEU A 112 2.73 -2.51 14.87
C LEU A 112 3.52 -1.25 14.53
N SER A 113 4.81 -1.21 14.91
CA SER A 113 5.70 -0.09 14.59
C SER A 113 5.99 0.02 13.09
N TYR A 114 6.16 -1.10 12.39
CA TYR A 114 6.29 -1.13 10.93
C TYR A 114 5.02 -0.61 10.23
N MET A 115 3.83 -1.09 10.63
CA MET A 115 2.56 -0.63 10.07
C MET A 115 2.35 0.87 10.31
N ALA A 116 2.71 1.38 11.49
CA ALA A 116 2.67 2.80 11.79
C ALA A 116 3.67 3.61 10.96
N ALA A 117 4.90 3.12 10.78
CA ALA A 117 5.90 3.77 9.93
C ALA A 117 5.43 3.87 8.47
N VAL A 118 4.76 2.83 7.94
CA VAL A 118 4.13 2.86 6.61
C VAL A 118 3.07 3.96 6.50
N VAL A 119 2.19 4.10 7.51
CA VAL A 119 1.18 5.17 7.55
C VAL A 119 1.85 6.55 7.62
N ASN A 120 2.74 6.77 8.58
CA ASN A 120 3.39 8.07 8.83
C ASN A 120 4.23 8.54 7.63
N ALA A 121 4.97 7.63 6.97
CA ALA A 121 5.71 7.96 5.75
C ALA A 121 4.81 8.37 4.58
N ASN A 122 3.54 7.94 4.58
CA ASN A 122 2.58 8.18 3.50
C ASN A 122 1.61 9.34 3.75
N MET A 123 1.69 10.10 4.86
CA MET A 123 0.73 11.18 5.17
C MET A 123 0.55 12.20 4.03
N LYS A 124 1.62 12.50 3.28
CA LYS A 124 1.60 13.40 2.11
C LYS A 124 0.73 12.89 0.94
N LYS A 125 0.31 11.63 0.96
CA LYS A 125 -0.56 11.00 -0.07
C LYS A 125 -1.98 11.58 -0.08
N ALA A 126 -2.43 12.20 1.02
CA ALA A 126 -3.72 12.90 1.09
C ALA A 126 -3.73 14.25 0.35
N GLN A 127 -2.56 14.86 0.13
CA GLN A 127 -2.40 16.20 -0.42
C GLN A 127 -2.98 16.34 -1.84
N MET A 128 -3.35 17.56 -2.22
CA MET A 128 -3.90 17.79 -3.56
C MET A 128 -2.85 17.57 -4.66
N GLN A 129 -1.59 17.94 -4.42
CA GLN A 129 -0.47 17.76 -5.36
C GLN A 129 0.66 16.97 -4.69
N THR A 130 0.42 15.69 -4.43
CA THR A 130 1.44 14.77 -3.92
C THR A 130 2.56 14.56 -4.95
N ASP A 131 3.83 14.60 -4.50
CA ASP A 131 4.96 14.08 -5.28
C ASP A 131 5.00 12.55 -5.16
N ASP A 132 4.77 11.89 -6.30
CA ASP A 132 4.74 10.44 -6.44
C ASP A 132 6.07 9.75 -6.13
N ARG A 133 7.18 10.49 -6.04
CA ARG A 133 8.51 9.99 -5.64
C ARG A 133 8.69 9.88 -4.13
N LEU A 134 7.86 10.60 -3.36
CA LEU A 134 7.97 10.72 -1.90
C LEU A 134 6.93 9.89 -1.14
N VAL A 135 6.08 9.14 -1.85
CA VAL A 135 5.01 8.30 -1.27
C VAL A 135 4.98 6.92 -1.92
N SER A 136 4.40 5.96 -1.21
CA SER A 136 4.17 4.61 -1.74
C SER A 136 3.14 4.59 -2.88
N THR A 137 3.26 3.60 -3.76
CA THR A 137 2.33 3.40 -4.89
C THR A 137 0.91 3.09 -4.42
N ASP A 138 -0.06 3.37 -5.28
CA ASP A 138 -1.49 3.11 -4.97
C ASP A 138 -1.74 1.62 -4.77
N GLY A 139 -1.11 0.76 -5.57
CA GLY A 139 -1.21 -0.71 -5.43
C GLY A 139 -0.70 -1.22 -4.08
N PHE A 140 0.46 -0.73 -3.62
CA PHE A 140 0.98 -1.06 -2.29
C PHE A 140 0.01 -0.61 -1.19
N MET A 141 -0.44 0.65 -1.22
CA MET A 141 -1.32 1.21 -0.19
C MET A 141 -2.70 0.53 -0.16
N LEU A 142 -3.27 0.18 -1.31
CA LEU A 142 -4.53 -0.57 -1.40
C LEU A 142 -4.40 -2.02 -0.88
N ASN A 143 -3.26 -2.68 -1.12
CA ASN A 143 -2.99 -4.02 -0.57
C ASN A 143 -2.76 -3.97 0.94
N PHE A 144 -2.00 -2.98 1.42
CA PHE A 144 -1.79 -2.72 2.84
C PHE A 144 -3.11 -2.43 3.58
N LEU A 145 -3.96 -1.56 3.00
CA LEU A 145 -5.30 -1.31 3.51
C LEU A 145 -6.14 -2.59 3.59
N TRP A 146 -6.15 -3.41 2.54
CA TRP A 146 -6.93 -4.65 2.55
C TRP A 146 -6.50 -5.59 3.70
N VAL A 147 -5.19 -5.73 3.94
CA VAL A 147 -4.68 -6.56 5.05
C VAL A 147 -5.09 -5.99 6.41
N LEU A 148 -5.00 -4.66 6.59
CA LEU A 148 -5.46 -3.97 7.80
C LEU A 148 -6.99 -4.11 8.02
N GLN A 149 -7.79 -4.13 6.96
CA GLN A 149 -9.22 -4.42 7.02
C GLN A 149 -9.49 -5.86 7.51
N GLN A 150 -8.76 -6.86 7.01
CA GLN A 150 -8.90 -8.24 7.49
C GLN A 150 -8.51 -8.38 8.97
N LEU A 151 -7.39 -7.77 9.39
CA LEU A 151 -6.99 -7.71 10.81
C LEU A 151 -8.07 -7.04 11.67
N SER A 152 -8.74 -6.02 11.14
CA SER A 152 -9.79 -5.29 11.84
C SER A 152 -11.18 -5.93 11.81
N THR A 153 -11.39 -6.99 11.02
CA THR A 153 -12.74 -7.58 10.80
C THR A 153 -13.34 -8.21 12.06
N LYS A 154 -12.52 -8.53 13.08
CA LYS A 154 -12.96 -9.06 14.39
C LYS A 154 -12.92 -8.03 15.52
N ILE A 155 -12.52 -6.79 15.24
CA ILE A 155 -12.47 -5.72 16.24
C ILE A 155 -13.89 -5.24 16.51
N LYS A 156 -14.28 -5.24 17.79
CA LYS A 156 -15.53 -4.62 18.23
C LYS A 156 -15.29 -3.16 18.60
N LEU A 157 -16.19 -2.27 18.20
CA LEU A 157 -16.06 -0.84 18.49
C LEU A 157 -16.05 -0.54 20.00
N GLU A 158 -16.74 -1.35 20.81
CA GLU A 158 -16.72 -1.28 22.29
C GLU A 158 -15.33 -1.53 22.91
N THR A 159 -14.36 -2.06 22.15
CA THR A 159 -12.98 -2.33 22.60
C THR A 159 -11.95 -1.34 22.07
N VAL A 160 -12.38 -0.34 21.29
CA VAL A 160 -11.53 0.72 20.73
C VAL A 160 -11.60 1.92 21.67
N ASP A 161 -10.46 2.37 22.17
CA ASP A 161 -10.33 3.61 22.96
C ASP A 161 -10.42 4.83 22.01
N PRO A 162 -11.49 5.66 22.07
CA PRO A 162 -11.63 6.80 21.16
C PRO A 162 -10.57 7.89 21.38
N THR A 163 -9.95 7.93 22.56
CA THR A 163 -8.94 8.94 22.94
C THR A 163 -7.54 8.58 22.48
N TYR A 164 -7.33 7.37 21.93
CA TYR A 164 -6.00 6.87 21.55
C TYR A 164 -5.22 7.78 20.59
N ILE A 165 -5.89 8.53 19.73
CA ILE A 165 -5.23 9.50 18.84
C ILE A 165 -4.48 10.61 19.60
N PHE A 166 -4.85 10.87 20.86
CA PHE A 166 -4.19 11.81 21.77
C PHE A 166 -3.31 11.11 22.82
N HIS A 167 -3.19 9.78 22.77
CA HIS A 167 -2.39 9.03 23.72
C HIS A 167 -0.88 9.25 23.44
N PRO A 168 0.00 9.44 24.45
CA PRO A 168 1.44 9.69 24.22
C PRO A 168 2.18 8.57 23.45
N ARG A 169 1.75 7.32 23.61
CA ARG A 169 2.19 6.15 22.81
C ARG A 169 1.44 5.95 21.48
N CYS A 170 0.63 6.91 21.03
CA CYS A 170 0.00 6.83 19.71
C CYS A 170 1.08 6.73 18.63
N ARG A 171 1.06 5.65 17.85
CA ARG A 171 2.09 5.43 16.82
C ARG A 171 1.89 6.29 15.57
N ILE A 172 0.74 6.95 15.44
CA ILE A 172 0.38 7.73 14.25
C ILE A 172 0.72 9.20 14.50
N THR A 173 1.57 9.76 13.66
CA THR A 173 1.92 11.19 13.72
C THR A 173 0.79 12.01 13.10
N LEU A 174 -0.05 12.59 13.94
CA LEU A 174 -1.06 13.57 13.52
C LEU A 174 -0.39 14.90 13.18
N PRO A 175 -0.61 15.47 11.99
CA PRO A 175 -0.21 16.84 11.72
C PRO A 175 -0.99 17.80 12.62
N ASN A 176 -0.29 18.81 13.14
CA ASN A 176 -0.92 19.83 13.98
C ASN A 176 -1.92 20.67 13.16
N ASP A 177 -1.65 20.88 11.87
CA ASP A 177 -2.45 21.65 10.91
C ASP A 177 -3.66 20.90 10.32
N GLU A 178 -4.01 19.71 10.83
CA GLU A 178 -5.21 18.98 10.40
C GLU A 178 -6.50 19.74 10.71
N THR A 179 -7.33 19.92 9.69
CA THR A 179 -8.63 20.58 9.81
C THR A 179 -9.58 19.74 10.66
N ARG A 180 -10.01 20.28 11.80
CA ARG A 180 -10.98 19.63 12.70
C ARG A 180 -12.41 19.83 12.20
N VAL A 181 -13.31 18.93 12.62
CA VAL A 181 -14.73 18.94 12.20
C VAL A 181 -15.46 20.20 12.69
N ASN A 182 -15.20 20.63 13.92
CA ASN A 182 -15.81 21.81 14.53
C ASN A 182 -14.97 22.32 15.73
N ALA A 183 -13.74 22.74 15.47
CA ALA A 183 -12.86 23.38 16.46
C ALA A 183 -11.80 24.22 15.74
N THR A 184 -11.37 25.33 16.33
CA THR A 184 -10.18 26.08 15.91
C THR A 184 -8.90 25.43 16.44
N MET A 185 -7.74 25.93 16.00
CA MET A 185 -6.45 25.49 16.55
C MET A 185 -6.25 25.92 18.01
N GLU A 186 -6.88 27.01 18.44
CA GLU A 186 -6.80 27.53 19.81
C GLU A 186 -7.60 26.62 20.76
N ASP A 187 -8.88 26.36 20.43
CA ASP A 187 -9.76 25.45 21.19
C ASP A 187 -9.11 24.07 21.42
N VAL A 188 -8.39 23.56 20.42
CA VAL A 188 -7.70 22.26 20.48
C VAL A 188 -6.48 22.31 21.40
N ASN A 189 -5.70 23.39 21.37
CA ASN A 189 -4.51 23.52 22.21
C ASN A 189 -4.87 23.65 23.69
N ASP A 190 -5.92 24.42 23.99
CA ASP A 190 -6.45 24.56 25.35
C ASP A 190 -6.97 23.22 25.87
N TRP A 191 -7.81 22.53 25.08
CA TRP A 191 -8.33 21.20 25.42
C TRP A 191 -7.22 20.14 25.58
N LEU A 192 -6.17 20.16 24.75
CA LEU A 192 -5.03 19.27 24.92
C LEU A 192 -4.26 19.58 26.21
N THR A 193 -4.14 20.85 26.59
CA THR A 193 -3.48 21.26 27.83
C THR A 193 -4.25 20.74 29.06
N GLU A 194 -5.58 20.78 29.03
CA GLU A 194 -6.42 20.15 30.05
C GLU A 194 -6.28 18.61 30.07
N LEU A 195 -6.28 17.98 28.89
CA LEU A 195 -6.19 16.51 28.75
C LEU A 195 -4.87 15.92 29.26
N TYR A 196 -3.76 16.65 29.08
CA TYR A 196 -2.43 16.27 29.57
C TYR A 196 -2.12 16.81 30.99
N GLY A 197 -3.11 17.32 31.72
CA GLY A 197 -2.97 17.78 33.11
C GLY A 197 -2.67 16.66 34.12
N ASP A 198 -2.85 16.97 35.41
CA ASP A 198 -2.33 16.18 36.55
C ASP A 198 -2.67 14.67 36.55
N GLN A 199 -3.78 14.25 35.92
CA GLN A 199 -4.12 12.84 35.73
C GLN A 199 -4.66 12.59 34.31
N PRO A 200 -3.80 12.24 33.34
CA PRO A 200 -4.23 11.93 31.99
C PRO A 200 -5.14 10.69 31.96
N PRO A 201 -6.29 10.70 31.26
CA PRO A 201 -7.29 9.63 31.28
C PRO A 201 -6.90 8.39 30.44
N PHE A 202 -5.61 8.20 30.22
CA PHE A 202 -5.07 7.28 29.22
C PHE A 202 -4.94 5.84 29.73
N SER A 203 -5.58 4.91 29.01
CA SER A 203 -5.40 3.48 29.20
C SER A 203 -4.25 2.96 28.33
N GLU A 204 -3.55 1.89 28.74
CA GLU A 204 -2.48 1.32 27.91
C GLU A 204 -3.06 0.85 26.55
N PRO A 205 -2.51 1.29 25.40
CA PRO A 205 -3.04 0.95 24.09
C PRO A 205 -3.07 -0.55 23.87
N LYS A 206 -4.24 -1.03 23.45
CA LYS A 206 -4.47 -2.44 23.11
C LYS A 206 -4.47 -2.61 21.60
N PHE A 207 -4.02 -3.77 21.12
CA PHE A 207 -4.02 -4.12 19.70
C PHE A 207 -5.31 -3.76 18.94
N PRO A 208 -6.54 -4.01 19.46
CA PRO A 208 -7.77 -3.63 18.75
C PRO A 208 -7.88 -2.11 18.51
N THR A 209 -7.47 -1.29 19.46
CA THR A 209 -7.42 0.16 19.31
C THR A 209 -6.37 0.57 18.28
N GLU A 210 -5.12 0.10 18.43
CA GLU A 210 -4.03 0.46 17.53
C GLU A 210 -4.31 0.04 16.09
N CYS A 211 -4.76 -1.20 15.88
CA CYS A 211 -5.10 -1.74 14.56
C CYS A 211 -6.28 -1.00 13.92
N PHE A 212 -7.31 -0.63 14.70
CA PHE A 212 -8.43 0.15 14.20
C PHE A 212 -7.97 1.52 13.67
N PHE A 213 -7.17 2.26 14.44
CA PHE A 213 -6.71 3.59 14.01
C PHE A 213 -5.70 3.53 12.86
N LEU A 214 -4.83 2.50 12.81
CA LEU A 214 -3.97 2.25 11.66
C LEU A 214 -4.80 1.99 10.39
N THR A 215 -5.86 1.18 10.49
CA THR A 215 -6.79 0.89 9.39
C THR A 215 -7.54 2.14 8.93
N LEU A 216 -7.99 2.98 9.86
CA LEU A 216 -8.67 4.25 9.58
C LEU A 216 -7.76 5.23 8.81
N HIS A 217 -6.50 5.36 9.21
CA HIS A 217 -5.54 6.22 8.50
C HIS A 217 -5.12 5.62 7.15
N ALA A 218 -4.92 4.31 7.06
CA ALA A 218 -4.70 3.63 5.78
C ALA A 218 -5.88 3.84 4.82
N HIS A 219 -7.13 3.88 5.31
CA HIS A 219 -8.33 4.21 4.53
C HIS A 219 -8.22 5.59 3.88
N HIS A 220 -7.86 6.61 4.68
CA HIS A 220 -7.68 7.99 4.24
C HIS A 220 -6.57 8.11 3.18
N LEU A 221 -5.42 7.46 3.40
CA LEU A 221 -4.27 7.53 2.51
C LEU A 221 -4.40 6.68 1.23
N SER A 222 -5.25 5.66 1.22
CA SER A 222 -5.34 4.72 0.09
C SER A 222 -6.49 5.04 -0.86
N ILE A 223 -7.74 5.13 -0.38
CA ILE A 223 -8.91 5.12 -1.27
C ILE A 223 -9.03 6.45 -2.03
N LEU A 224 -9.19 7.55 -1.31
CA LEU A 224 -9.47 8.85 -1.92
C LEU A 224 -8.32 9.35 -2.82
N PRO A 225 -7.03 9.22 -2.44
CA PRO A 225 -5.91 9.53 -3.33
C PRO A 225 -5.89 8.70 -4.61
N SER A 226 -6.10 7.39 -4.52
CA SER A 226 -6.15 6.49 -5.70
C SER A 226 -7.30 6.89 -6.65
N CYS A 227 -8.49 7.15 -6.12
CA CYS A 227 -9.64 7.63 -6.91
C CYS A 227 -9.36 8.98 -7.58
N ARG A 228 -8.77 9.96 -6.86
CA ARG A 228 -8.37 11.25 -7.42
C ARG A 228 -7.37 11.07 -8.57
N ARG A 229 -6.38 10.19 -8.40
CA ARG A 229 -5.34 9.91 -9.40
C ARG A 229 -5.91 9.21 -10.63
N TYR A 230 -6.80 8.24 -10.45
CA TYR A 230 -7.54 7.60 -11.54
C TYR A 230 -8.35 8.62 -12.37
N ILE A 231 -9.11 9.50 -11.70
CA ILE A 231 -9.88 10.57 -12.38
C ILE A 231 -8.95 11.52 -13.15
N ARG A 232 -7.79 11.89 -12.60
CA ARG A 232 -6.77 12.70 -13.30
C ARG A 232 -6.22 11.98 -14.54
N ARG A 233 -5.88 10.69 -14.44
CA ARG A 233 -5.43 9.88 -15.58
C ARG A 233 -6.51 9.81 -16.67
N LEU A 234 -7.78 9.59 -16.32
CA LEU A 234 -8.90 9.62 -17.28
C LEU A 234 -9.03 10.96 -18.00
N ARG A 235 -8.85 12.10 -17.30
CA ARG A 235 -8.86 13.43 -17.92
C ARG A 235 -7.68 13.61 -18.89
N ALA A 236 -6.47 13.27 -18.46
CA ALA A 236 -5.27 13.35 -19.29
C ALA A 236 -5.37 12.46 -20.54
N ILE A 237 -5.93 11.25 -20.43
CA ILE A 237 -6.19 10.36 -21.58
C ILE A 237 -7.17 11.01 -22.57
N ARG A 238 -8.27 11.64 -22.10
CA ARG A 238 -9.22 12.33 -22.97
C ARG A 238 -8.60 13.54 -23.67
N GLU A 239 -7.84 14.35 -22.93
CA GLU A 239 -7.15 15.53 -23.44
C GLU A 239 -6.10 15.15 -24.49
N LEU A 240 -5.28 14.14 -24.21
CA LEU A 240 -4.22 13.69 -25.10
C LEU A 240 -4.75 12.96 -26.35
N ASN A 241 -5.89 12.26 -26.24
CA ASN A 241 -6.63 11.78 -27.43
C ASN A 241 -7.13 12.95 -28.29
N ARG A 242 -7.69 13.99 -27.68
CA ARG A 242 -8.11 15.21 -28.40
C ARG A 242 -6.92 15.87 -29.10
N THR A 243 -5.77 16.03 -28.43
CA THR A 243 -4.55 16.57 -29.06
C THR A 243 -4.08 15.73 -30.24
N VAL A 244 -4.13 14.39 -30.15
CA VAL A 244 -3.79 13.51 -31.27
C VAL A 244 -4.75 13.71 -32.44
N GLU A 245 -6.03 13.90 -32.18
CA GLU A 245 -7.05 14.09 -33.21
C GLU A 245 -6.97 15.46 -33.87
N ASP A 246 -6.81 16.54 -33.08
CA ASP A 246 -6.59 17.90 -33.56
C ASP A 246 -5.31 18.00 -34.43
N LEU A 247 -4.24 17.26 -34.07
CA LEU A 247 -3.00 17.21 -34.86
C LEU A 247 -3.18 16.46 -36.19
N LYS A 248 -3.94 15.36 -36.24
CA LYS A 248 -4.24 14.65 -37.50
C LYS A 248 -5.11 15.50 -38.43
N ASN A 249 -6.18 16.09 -37.89
CA ASN A 249 -7.15 16.82 -38.71
C ASN A 249 -6.56 18.10 -39.33
N ASN A 250 -5.54 18.67 -38.69
CA ASN A 250 -4.76 19.78 -39.22
C ASN A 250 -3.46 19.36 -39.95
N GLU A 251 -3.24 18.06 -40.22
CA GLU A 251 -2.00 17.56 -40.82
C GLU A 251 -1.64 18.26 -42.13
N SER A 252 -2.63 18.56 -42.98
CA SER A 252 -2.46 19.31 -44.22
C SER A 252 -1.84 20.70 -44.04
N GLN A 253 -2.06 21.36 -42.90
CA GLN A 253 -1.62 22.73 -42.61
C GLN A 253 -0.19 22.79 -42.05
N TRP A 254 0.26 21.74 -41.36
CA TRP A 254 1.57 21.74 -40.70
C TRP A 254 2.59 20.76 -41.29
N LYS A 255 2.19 19.77 -42.10
CA LYS A 255 3.08 18.74 -42.66
C LYS A 255 4.27 19.27 -43.47
N ASP A 256 4.09 20.44 -44.09
CA ASP A 256 5.07 21.14 -44.96
C ASP A 256 5.64 22.40 -44.28
N SER A 257 5.27 22.67 -43.01
CA SER A 257 5.80 23.75 -42.19
C SER A 257 7.20 23.43 -41.66
N PRO A 258 8.07 24.42 -41.38
CA PRO A 258 9.32 24.21 -40.62
C PRO A 258 9.14 23.49 -39.27
N LEU A 259 7.93 23.50 -38.69
CA LEU A 259 7.59 22.81 -37.44
C LEU A 259 7.16 21.34 -37.64
N ALA A 260 7.10 20.82 -38.87
CA ALA A 260 6.56 19.49 -39.18
C ALA A 260 7.23 18.36 -38.38
N THR A 261 8.56 18.38 -38.24
CA THR A 261 9.31 17.37 -37.46
C THR A 261 8.86 17.34 -36.00
N ARG A 262 8.66 18.52 -35.38
CA ARG A 262 8.20 18.64 -33.98
C ARG A 262 6.78 18.10 -33.81
N HIS A 263 5.88 18.35 -34.77
CA HIS A 263 4.51 17.81 -34.72
C HIS A 263 4.48 16.28 -34.93
N ARG A 264 5.31 15.72 -35.82
CA ARG A 264 5.47 14.26 -35.98
C ARG A 264 6.02 13.61 -34.71
N GLU A 265 7.01 14.22 -34.06
CA GLU A 265 7.51 13.75 -32.76
C GLU A 265 6.46 13.83 -31.65
N MET A 266 5.68 14.92 -31.60
CA MET A 266 4.59 15.07 -30.63
C MET A 266 3.52 14.00 -30.83
N LEU A 267 3.07 13.77 -32.07
CA LEU A 267 2.18 12.66 -32.43
C LEU A 267 2.74 11.29 -32.01
N LYS A 268 4.04 11.05 -32.21
CA LYS A 268 4.70 9.80 -31.78
C LYS A 268 4.67 9.66 -30.26
N ARG A 269 5.06 10.70 -29.51
CA ARG A 269 5.05 10.71 -28.03
C ARG A 269 3.64 10.49 -27.47
N CYS A 270 2.64 11.20 -27.99
CA CYS A 270 1.25 11.02 -27.56
C CYS A 270 0.74 9.61 -27.86
N LYS A 271 1.00 9.06 -29.06
CA LYS A 271 0.64 7.66 -29.39
C LYS A 271 1.36 6.63 -28.50
N THR A 272 2.57 6.91 -28.03
CA THR A 272 3.26 6.05 -27.05
C THR A 272 2.66 6.16 -25.64
N GLN A 273 2.17 7.33 -25.22
CA GLN A 273 1.53 7.53 -23.90
C GLN A 273 0.08 7.03 -23.81
N LEU A 274 -0.54 6.70 -24.96
CA LEU A 274 -1.88 6.08 -25.03
C LEU A 274 -1.85 4.55 -25.07
N LYS A 275 -0.66 3.95 -25.14
CA LYS A 275 -0.47 2.49 -25.04
C LYS A 275 -0.21 2.09 -23.59
#